data_AF-A0A420HR00-F1
#
_entry.id   AF-A0A420HR00-F1
#
_cell.length_a   1.000
_cell.length_b   1.000
_cell.length_c   1.000
_cell.angle_alpha   90.00
_cell.angle_beta   90.00
_cell.angle_gamma   90.00
#
_symmetry.space_group_name_H-M   'P 1'
#
loop_
_entity.id
_entity.type
_entity.pdbx_description
1 polymer ?
#
loop_
_entity_poly.entity_id
_entity_poly.type
_entity_poly.pdbx_seq_one_letter_code
_entity_poly.pdbx_strand_id
1 'polypeptide(L)'
;MSLSTTNKPICLLNTIWTKSATTIIPFWTSRSFSRTSKWYSSKNKQQKTDPRVTLIRYHMQHPLMARPLRLSRGRALRHWTIAQAWDIWEKKKKIRANLELQRQYQSMQLAMEVLRNLDDGTNSNGKIGSRLFRTALEKKGIYKTGSIPIEYSRLQTETPGATSWDHNWKR
;
A
#
# COMPACT_ATOMS: atom_id res chain seq x y z
N MET A 1 23.88 10.71 39.51
CA MET A 1 22.52 10.60 38.94
C MET A 1 22.44 9.28 38.18
N SER A 2 21.78 8.31 38.80
CA SER A 2 21.69 6.91 38.39
C SER A 2 20.55 6.68 37.42
N LEU A 3 20.80 6.06 36.27
CA LEU A 3 19.76 5.42 35.45
C LEU A 3 20.32 4.14 34.83
N SER A 4 20.19 3.03 35.56
CA SER A 4 20.29 1.68 35.02
C SER A 4 18.87 1.24 34.60
N THR A 5 18.63 1.13 33.30
CA THR A 5 17.39 0.53 32.77
C THR A 5 17.70 -0.85 32.23
N THR A 6 17.26 -1.87 32.96
CA THR A 6 17.31 -3.27 32.54
C THR A 6 16.03 -3.57 31.76
N ASN A 7 16.14 -3.80 30.45
CA ASN A 7 15.04 -4.31 29.64
C ASN A 7 15.06 -5.84 29.67
N LYS A 8 14.16 -6.43 30.47
CA LYS A 8 13.84 -7.86 30.39
C LYS A 8 12.72 -8.07 29.35
N PRO A 9 12.82 -9.04 28.44
CA PRO A 9 11.71 -9.39 27.55
C PRO A 9 10.63 -10.14 28.34
N ILE A 10 9.43 -9.58 28.39
CA ILE A 10 8.25 -10.24 28.93
C ILE A 10 7.73 -11.20 27.85
N CYS A 11 8.04 -12.48 28.03
CA CYS A 11 7.46 -13.59 27.30
C CYS A 11 5.99 -13.76 27.76
N LEU A 12 5.02 -13.30 26.97
CA LEU A 12 3.61 -13.63 27.19
C LEU A 12 3.23 -14.83 26.31
N LEU A 13 3.58 -16.03 26.79
CA LEU A 13 2.83 -17.24 26.47
C LEU A 13 1.71 -17.37 27.48
N ASN A 14 0.48 -17.02 27.09
CA ASN A 14 -0.73 -17.49 27.77
C ASN A 14 -1.63 -18.18 26.75
N THR A 15 -1.36 -19.47 26.53
CA THR A 15 -2.33 -20.42 25.99
C THR A 15 -3.36 -20.70 27.06
N ILE A 16 -4.49 -20.00 27.03
CA ILE A 16 -5.71 -20.43 27.73
C ILE A 16 -6.53 -21.20 26.71
N TRP A 17 -6.32 -22.53 26.68
CA TRP A 17 -7.15 -23.45 25.94
C TRP A 17 -8.42 -23.72 26.78
N THR A 18 -9.45 -22.89 26.61
CA THR A 18 -10.77 -23.23 27.12
C THR A 18 -11.37 -24.32 26.25
N LYS A 19 -11.62 -25.49 26.84
CA LYS A 19 -12.47 -26.52 26.23
C LYS A 19 -13.90 -25.99 26.28
N SER A 20 -14.37 -25.40 25.17
CA SER A 20 -15.80 -25.12 24.99
C SER A 20 -16.54 -26.44 24.85
N ALA A 21 -17.21 -26.87 25.92
CA ALA A 21 -18.19 -27.95 25.87
C ALA A 21 -19.29 -27.55 24.87
N THR A 22 -19.38 -28.30 23.78
CA THR A 22 -20.41 -28.10 22.76
C THR A 22 -21.67 -28.80 23.23
N THR A 23 -22.59 -28.07 23.86
CA THR A 23 -23.95 -28.56 24.10
C THR A 23 -24.64 -28.68 22.75
N ILE A 24 -24.84 -29.92 22.28
CA ILE A 24 -25.64 -30.22 21.10
C ILE A 24 -27.11 -30.00 21.50
N ILE A 25 -27.66 -28.84 21.16
CA ILE A 25 -29.10 -28.59 21.25
C ILE A 25 -29.72 -29.23 20.00
N PRO A 26 -30.64 -30.19 20.11
CA PRO A 26 -31.38 -30.66 18.94
C PRO A 26 -32.29 -29.51 18.48
N PHE A 27 -31.95 -28.88 17.35
CA PHE A 27 -32.82 -27.91 16.70
C PHE A 27 -34.01 -28.66 16.11
N TRP A 28 -35.09 -28.76 16.89
CA TRP A 28 -36.38 -29.20 16.37
C TRP A 28 -36.87 -28.12 15.42
N THR A 29 -36.84 -28.40 14.11
CA THR A 29 -37.56 -27.59 13.12
C THR A 29 -39.05 -27.79 13.33
N SER A 30 -39.67 -26.98 14.18
CA SER A 30 -41.11 -26.80 14.17
C SER A 30 -41.46 -26.10 12.85
N ARG A 31 -41.95 -26.87 11.87
CA ARG A 31 -42.56 -26.29 10.68
C ARG A 31 -43.84 -25.57 11.13
N SER A 32 -43.84 -24.24 11.14
CA SER A 32 -45.07 -23.47 11.33
C SER A 32 -46.04 -23.77 10.19
N PHE A 33 -47.13 -24.46 10.49
CA PHE A 33 -48.21 -24.73 9.54
C PHE A 33 -49.01 -23.43 9.32
N SER A 34 -48.69 -22.68 8.27
CA SER A 34 -49.45 -21.48 7.89
C SER A 34 -50.63 -21.85 6.99
N ARG A 35 -51.84 -21.49 7.42
CA ARG A 35 -53.13 -21.81 6.77
C ARG A 35 -53.63 -20.73 5.79
N THR A 36 -52.79 -19.77 5.40
CA THR A 36 -53.21 -18.72 4.47
C THR A 36 -53.07 -19.19 3.02
N SER A 37 -54.16 -19.08 2.24
CA SER A 37 -54.16 -19.49 0.84
C SER A 37 -53.18 -18.63 0.04
N LYS A 38 -52.39 -19.27 -0.84
CA LYS A 38 -51.39 -18.61 -1.71
C LYS A 38 -51.97 -17.45 -2.54
N TRP A 39 -53.29 -17.38 -2.67
CA TRP A 39 -54.03 -16.38 -3.44
C TRP A 39 -53.98 -14.97 -2.85
N TYR A 40 -53.91 -14.81 -1.51
CA TYR A 40 -53.83 -13.47 -0.89
C TYR A 40 -52.42 -12.85 -0.88
N SER A 41 -51.36 -13.61 -1.22
CA SER A 41 -49.98 -13.13 -1.21
C SER A 41 -49.52 -12.47 -2.52
N SER A 42 -50.33 -12.42 -3.58
CA SER A 42 -49.87 -11.93 -4.89
C SER A 42 -50.03 -10.41 -5.13
N LYS A 43 -50.48 -9.65 -4.13
CA LYS A 43 -50.83 -8.23 -4.30
C LYS A 43 -49.65 -7.25 -4.44
N ASN A 44 -48.40 -7.70 -4.24
CA ASN A 44 -47.22 -6.87 -4.48
C ASN A 44 -46.39 -7.47 -5.63
N LYS A 45 -46.74 -7.14 -6.88
CA LYS A 45 -45.84 -7.38 -8.04
C LYS A 45 -44.57 -6.56 -7.83
N GLN A 46 -43.57 -7.18 -7.20
CA GLN A 46 -42.19 -6.65 -7.15
C GLN A 46 -41.79 -6.25 -8.57
N GLN A 47 -41.29 -5.03 -8.75
CA GLN A 47 -40.86 -4.58 -10.06
C GLN A 47 -39.82 -5.57 -10.62
N LYS A 48 -40.05 -6.04 -11.85
CA LYS A 48 -39.18 -7.03 -12.50
C LYS A 48 -37.81 -6.39 -12.65
N THR A 49 -36.86 -6.82 -11.82
CA THR A 49 -35.51 -6.27 -11.83
C THR A 49 -34.86 -6.63 -13.16
N ASP A 50 -34.19 -5.68 -13.79
CA ASP A 50 -33.53 -5.91 -15.07
C ASP A 50 -32.58 -7.11 -14.98
N PRO A 51 -32.61 -8.04 -15.95
CA PRO A 51 -31.77 -9.23 -15.91
C PRO A 51 -30.27 -8.91 -15.89
N ARG A 52 -29.87 -7.75 -16.46
CA ARG A 52 -28.49 -7.25 -16.40
C ARG A 52 -28.09 -6.90 -14.97
N VAL A 53 -28.97 -6.27 -14.20
CA VAL A 53 -28.73 -5.93 -12.79
C VAL A 53 -28.64 -7.21 -11.97
N THR A 54 -29.48 -8.21 -12.27
CA THR A 54 -29.40 -9.54 -11.64
C THR A 54 -28.09 -10.25 -11.97
N LEU A 55 -27.60 -10.15 -13.22
CA LEU A 55 -26.33 -10.71 -13.64
C LEU A 55 -25.14 -10.02 -12.95
N ILE A 56 -25.17 -8.68 -12.83
CA ILE A 56 -24.16 -7.92 -12.09
C ILE A 56 -24.18 -8.32 -10.62
N ARG A 57 -25.36 -8.36 -9.98
CA ARG A 57 -25.52 -8.81 -8.58
C ARG A 57 -25.00 -10.24 -8.40
N TYR A 58 -25.26 -11.12 -9.36
CA TYR A 58 -24.74 -12.47 -9.37
C TYR A 58 -23.20 -12.48 -9.41
N HIS A 59 -22.55 -11.80 -10.35
CA HIS A 59 -21.08 -11.77 -10.43
C HIS A 59 -20.41 -11.09 -9.23
N MET A 60 -21.08 -10.13 -8.60
CA MET A 60 -20.58 -9.49 -7.37
C MET A 60 -20.74 -10.36 -6.13
N GLN A 61 -21.78 -11.19 -6.07
CA GLN A 61 -22.17 -11.93 -4.86
C GLN A 61 -22.17 -13.45 -5.07
N HIS A 62 -21.51 -13.96 -6.12
CA HIS A 62 -21.54 -15.39 -6.36
C HIS A 62 -20.78 -16.15 -5.26
N PRO A 63 -21.33 -17.27 -4.76
CA PRO A 63 -20.67 -18.12 -3.78
C PRO A 63 -19.64 -19.08 -4.42
N LEU A 64 -19.41 -18.99 -5.74
CA LEU A 64 -18.46 -19.83 -6.51
C LEU A 64 -16.99 -19.45 -6.26
N MET A 65 -16.65 -19.12 -5.01
CA MET A 65 -15.26 -19.11 -4.59
C MET A 65 -14.79 -20.55 -4.41
N ALA A 66 -13.58 -20.85 -4.89
CA ALA A 66 -12.98 -22.15 -4.65
C ALA A 66 -12.88 -22.42 -3.13
N ARG A 67 -12.98 -23.70 -2.74
CA ARG A 67 -12.80 -24.10 -1.34
C ARG A 67 -11.41 -23.66 -0.85
N PRO A 68 -11.25 -23.28 0.42
CA PRO A 68 -9.94 -22.88 0.94
C PRO A 68 -8.93 -24.01 0.78
N LEU A 69 -7.71 -23.64 0.38
CA LEU A 69 -6.65 -24.58 0.07
C LEU A 69 -6.19 -25.31 1.34
N ARG A 70 -6.25 -26.65 1.32
CA ARG A 70 -5.75 -27.49 2.42
C ARG A 70 -4.35 -27.99 2.08
N LEU A 71 -3.37 -27.60 2.89
CA LEU A 71 -1.97 -27.97 2.71
C LEU A 71 -1.61 -29.10 3.68
N SER A 72 -0.79 -30.07 3.22
CA SER A 72 -0.11 -30.99 4.14
C SER A 72 0.97 -30.26 4.93
N ARG A 73 1.42 -30.83 6.05
CA ARG A 73 2.46 -30.23 6.91
C ARG A 73 3.71 -29.82 6.14
N GLY A 74 4.26 -30.71 5.30
CA GLY A 74 5.47 -30.42 4.52
C GLY A 74 5.28 -29.29 3.50
N ARG A 75 4.11 -29.20 2.87
CA ARG A 75 3.78 -28.12 1.94
C ARG A 75 3.56 -26.80 2.68
N ALA A 76 2.84 -26.82 3.81
CA ALA A 76 2.62 -25.65 4.66
C ALA A 76 3.94 -25.02 5.12
N LEU A 77 4.91 -25.84 5.57
CA LEU A 77 6.22 -25.36 5.97
C LEU A 77 6.99 -24.73 4.81
N ARG A 78 6.99 -25.33 3.62
CA ARG A 78 7.62 -24.74 2.43
C ARG A 78 7.02 -23.37 2.07
N HIS A 79 5.68 -23.26 2.08
CA HIS A 79 5.01 -21.98 1.83
C HIS A 79 5.37 -20.94 2.89
N TRP A 80 5.44 -21.33 4.17
CA TRP A 80 5.86 -20.44 5.25
C TRP A 80 7.29 -19.94 5.02
N THR A 81 8.24 -20.83 4.70
CA THR A 81 9.63 -20.42 4.42
C THR A 81 9.72 -19.44 3.24
N ILE A 82 8.98 -19.67 2.16
CA ILE A 82 8.94 -18.77 0.99
C ILE A 82 8.37 -17.40 1.40
N ALA A 83 7.27 -17.37 2.14
CA ALA A 83 6.67 -16.12 2.63
C ALA A 83 7.63 -15.34 3.53
N GLN A 84 8.29 -16.01 4.48
CA GLN A 84 9.28 -15.38 5.35
C GLN A 84 10.49 -14.84 4.56
N ALA A 85 10.97 -15.59 3.57
CA ALA A 85 12.06 -15.15 2.71
C ALA A 85 11.69 -13.90 1.91
N TRP A 86 10.44 -13.84 1.41
CA TRP A 86 9.89 -12.66 0.75
C TRP A 86 9.84 -11.45 1.67
N ASP A 87 9.33 -11.60 2.90
CA ASP A 87 9.28 -10.51 3.88
C ASP A 87 10.66 -9.95 4.22
N ILE A 88 11.65 -10.83 4.38
CA ILE A 88 13.04 -10.43 4.62
C ILE A 88 13.58 -9.65 3.42
N TRP A 89 13.34 -10.14 2.21
CA TRP A 89 13.76 -9.46 0.98
C TRP A 89 13.10 -8.09 0.83
N GLU A 90 11.80 -7.98 1.11
CA GLU A 90 11.05 -6.71 1.02
C GLU A 90 11.59 -5.69 2.04
N LYS A 91 11.85 -6.12 3.28
CA LYS A 91 12.50 -5.29 4.30
C LYS A 91 13.86 -4.78 3.83
N LYS A 92 14.70 -5.66 3.26
CA LYS A 92 16.00 -5.27 2.69
C LYS A 92 15.85 -4.28 1.53
N LYS A 93 14.88 -4.48 0.64
CA LYS A 93 14.57 -3.57 -0.48
C LYS A 93 14.17 -2.18 0.03
N LYS A 94 13.29 -2.10 1.03
CA LYS A 94 12.88 -0.83 1.67
C LYS A 94 14.05 -0.13 2.36
N ILE A 95 14.84 -0.86 3.13
CA ILE A 95 16.04 -0.31 3.80
C ILE A 95 17.01 0.27 2.76
N ARG A 96 17.27 -0.46 1.67
CA ARG A 96 18.13 0.03 0.59
C ARG A 96 17.60 1.32 -0.03
N ALA A 97 16.31 1.39 -0.34
CA ALA A 97 15.69 2.59 -0.89
C ALA A 97 15.80 3.78 0.08
N ASN A 98 15.54 3.56 1.36
CA ASN A 98 15.64 4.60 2.39
C ASN A 98 17.07 5.10 2.59
N LEU A 99 18.07 4.20 2.57
CA LEU A 99 19.48 4.58 2.67
C LEU A 99 19.92 5.40 1.46
N GLU A 100 19.46 5.05 0.26
CA GLU A 100 19.76 5.81 -0.95
C GLU A 100 19.12 7.21 -0.90
N LEU A 101 17.87 7.32 -0.44
CA LEU A 101 17.22 8.61 -0.19
C LEU A 101 17.97 9.43 0.86
N GLN A 102 18.42 8.81 1.95
CA GLN A 102 19.22 9.46 2.99
C GLN A 102 20.57 9.96 2.43
N ARG A 103 21.24 9.15 1.61
CA ARG A 103 22.50 9.51 0.95
C ARG A 103 22.31 10.73 0.04
N GLN A 104 21.27 10.73 -0.79
CA GLN A 104 20.93 11.86 -1.65
C GLN A 104 20.61 13.11 -0.84
N TYR A 105 19.81 12.98 0.23
CA TYR A 105 19.49 14.08 1.13
C TYR A 105 20.74 14.67 1.78
N GLN A 106 21.61 13.83 2.33
CA GLN A 106 22.88 14.27 2.93
C GLN A 106 23.78 14.97 1.91
N SER A 107 23.89 14.43 0.69
CA SER A 107 24.65 15.06 -0.40
C SER A 107 24.11 16.44 -0.75
N MET A 108 22.78 16.60 -0.83
CA MET A 108 22.15 17.89 -1.10
C MET A 108 22.39 18.88 0.05
N GLN A 109 22.27 18.43 1.31
CA GLN A 109 22.53 19.27 2.49
C GLN A 109 23.97 19.77 2.50
N LEU A 110 24.95 18.89 2.29
CA LEU A 110 26.36 19.26 2.23
C LEU A 110 26.64 20.29 1.12
N ALA A 111 26.08 20.08 -0.08
CA ALA A 111 26.22 21.03 -1.18
C ALA A 111 25.60 22.40 -0.83
N MET A 112 24.46 22.42 -0.14
CA MET A 112 23.80 23.66 0.29
C MET A 112 24.59 24.39 1.39
N GLU A 113 25.19 23.67 2.33
CA GLU A 113 26.08 24.27 3.34
C GLU A 113 27.33 24.89 2.70
N VAL A 114 27.89 24.24 1.67
CA VAL A 114 28.97 24.82 0.86
C VAL A 114 28.50 26.11 0.18
N LEU A 115 27.34 26.10 -0.49
CA LEU A 115 26.79 27.30 -1.15
C LEU A 115 26.45 28.44 -0.18
N ARG A 116 26.16 28.12 1.09
CA ARG A 116 25.87 29.10 2.13
C ARG A 116 27.13 29.80 2.66
N ASN A 117 28.28 29.12 2.60
CA ASN A 117 29.56 29.64 3.07
C ASN A 117 30.43 30.17 1.92
N LEU A 118 30.05 29.90 0.68
CA LEU A 118 30.76 30.34 -0.51
C LEU A 118 30.57 31.86 -0.69
N ASP A 119 31.65 32.60 -0.52
CA ASP A 119 31.70 34.01 -0.88
C ASP A 119 31.82 34.11 -2.40
N ASP A 120 30.76 34.59 -3.05
CA ASP A 120 30.65 34.64 -4.51
C ASP A 120 31.37 35.85 -5.13
N GLY A 121 32.13 36.61 -4.32
CA GLY A 121 32.86 37.81 -4.75
C GLY A 121 31.94 38.97 -5.19
N THR A 122 30.62 38.76 -5.21
CA THR A 122 29.63 39.80 -5.54
C THR A 122 29.32 40.65 -4.31
N ASN A 123 30.31 41.44 -3.90
CA ASN A 123 30.24 42.34 -2.75
C ASN A 123 29.62 43.71 -3.10
N SER A 124 28.67 43.77 -4.03
CA SER A 124 28.15 45.06 -4.52
C SER A 124 27.02 45.66 -3.66
N ASN A 125 26.33 44.86 -2.83
CA ASN A 125 25.12 45.29 -2.10
C ASN A 125 25.09 44.88 -0.60
N GLY A 126 26.24 44.75 0.07
CA GLY A 126 26.33 44.58 1.53
C GLY A 126 25.73 43.29 2.12
N LYS A 127 25.43 42.28 1.29
CA LYS A 127 24.94 40.96 1.74
C LYS A 127 25.98 39.89 1.43
N ILE A 128 26.91 39.70 2.35
CA ILE A 128 28.02 38.75 2.27
C ILE A 128 27.51 37.31 2.06
N GLY A 129 28.07 36.61 1.07
CA GLY A 129 28.19 35.14 1.01
C GLY A 129 26.96 34.24 0.87
N SER A 130 25.78 34.70 0.39
CA SER A 130 24.57 33.83 0.42
C SER A 130 23.52 34.04 -0.69
N ARG A 131 23.86 34.72 -1.79
CA ARG A 131 22.87 35.02 -2.87
C ARG A 131 22.39 33.75 -3.58
N LEU A 132 23.31 32.88 -3.96
CA LEU A 132 23.00 31.63 -4.66
C LEU A 132 22.16 30.68 -3.79
N PHE A 133 22.51 30.54 -2.51
CA PHE A 133 21.75 29.74 -1.54
C PHE A 133 20.28 30.20 -1.43
N ARG A 134 20.05 31.51 -1.27
CA ARG A 134 18.67 32.07 -1.21
C ARG A 134 17.87 31.80 -2.48
N THR A 135 18.52 31.92 -3.65
CA THR A 135 17.89 31.67 -4.95
C THR A 135 17.54 30.18 -5.12
N ALA A 136 18.44 29.27 -4.73
CA ALA A 136 18.22 27.83 -4.82
C ALA A 136 17.07 27.33 -3.94
N LEU A 137 16.80 28.02 -2.82
CA LEU A 137 15.69 27.68 -1.92
C LEU A 137 14.31 28.13 -2.44
N GLU A 138 14.25 29.03 -3.42
CA GLU A 138 12.98 29.51 -3.96
C GLU A 138 12.17 28.35 -4.57
N LYS A 139 10.89 28.23 -4.18
CA LYS A 139 9.98 27.17 -4.67
C LYS A 139 9.14 27.60 -5.87
N LYS A 140 9.70 28.46 -6.73
CA LYS A 140 9.00 29.01 -7.90
C LYS A 140 8.64 27.89 -8.88
N GLY A 141 7.35 27.78 -9.21
CA GLY A 141 6.86 26.84 -10.23
C GLY A 141 6.70 25.38 -9.81
N ILE A 142 7.17 24.97 -8.62
CA ILE A 142 7.15 23.57 -8.16
C ILE A 142 5.73 23.06 -7.89
N TYR A 143 4.87 23.89 -7.31
CA TYR A 143 3.49 23.52 -6.94
C TYR A 143 2.46 23.89 -8.01
N LYS A 144 2.88 24.32 -9.20
CA LYS A 144 1.95 24.66 -10.29
C LYS A 144 1.57 23.41 -11.08
N THR A 145 0.38 23.44 -11.68
CA THR A 145 -0.01 22.44 -12.69
C THR A 145 0.99 22.48 -13.84
N GLY A 146 1.60 21.34 -14.18
CA GLY A 146 2.68 21.25 -15.16
C GLY A 146 4.09 21.47 -14.61
N SER A 147 4.31 21.39 -13.29
CA SER A 147 5.66 21.50 -12.69
C SER A 147 6.60 20.36 -13.09
N ILE A 148 6.05 19.16 -13.33
CA ILE A 148 6.76 18.00 -13.86
C ILE A 148 6.26 17.79 -15.30
N PRO A 149 7.14 17.84 -16.32
CA PRO A 149 6.73 17.56 -17.70
C PRO A 149 6.20 16.14 -17.86
N ILE A 150 5.09 15.99 -18.58
CA ILE A 150 4.36 14.72 -18.71
C ILE A 150 5.18 13.66 -19.47
N GLU A 151 6.14 14.10 -20.28
CA GLU A 151 7.06 13.25 -21.02
C GLU A 151 8.00 12.46 -20.10
N TYR A 152 8.35 13.02 -18.93
CA TYR A 152 9.23 12.37 -17.95
C TYR A 152 8.47 11.50 -16.94
N SER A 153 7.17 11.75 -16.70
CA SER A 153 6.37 10.95 -15.77
C SER A 153 5.87 9.62 -16.35
N ARG A 154 6.57 9.07 -17.36
CA ARG A 154 6.22 7.79 -17.99
C ARG A 154 6.61 6.63 -17.08
N LEU A 155 5.72 5.64 -16.99
CA LEU A 155 5.95 4.40 -16.24
C LEU A 155 6.92 3.48 -16.99
N GLN A 156 7.69 2.69 -16.25
CA GLN A 156 8.55 1.66 -16.84
C GLN A 156 7.68 0.53 -17.41
N THR A 157 8.05 0.02 -18.60
CA THR A 157 7.42 -1.12 -19.27
C THR A 157 8.32 -2.35 -19.24
N GLU A 158 7.73 -3.55 -19.28
CA GLU A 158 8.48 -4.82 -19.24
C GLU A 158 9.40 -5.01 -20.46
N THR A 159 8.94 -4.59 -21.64
CA THR A 159 9.74 -4.59 -22.88
C THR A 159 9.75 -3.18 -23.48
N PRO A 160 10.84 -2.78 -24.16
CA PRO A 160 10.87 -1.52 -24.88
C PRO A 160 9.92 -1.57 -26.08
N GLY A 161 9.37 -0.42 -26.48
CA GLY A 161 8.61 -0.29 -27.72
C GLY A 161 9.49 -0.44 -28.96
N ALA A 162 8.87 -0.50 -30.15
CA ALA A 162 9.58 -0.60 -31.43
C ALA A 162 10.63 0.50 -31.62
N THR A 163 10.31 1.71 -31.17
CA THR A 163 11.26 2.82 -31.05
C THR A 163 11.46 3.12 -29.56
N SER A 164 12.64 2.78 -29.04
CA SER A 164 12.95 2.95 -27.61
C SER A 164 13.26 4.41 -27.23
N TRP A 165 13.91 5.15 -28.13
CA TRP A 165 14.28 6.55 -27.93
C TRP A 165 14.19 7.34 -29.23
N ASP A 166 13.62 8.54 -29.16
CA ASP A 166 13.53 9.45 -30.29
C ASP A 166 14.81 10.30 -30.40
N HIS A 167 15.67 9.94 -31.36
CA HIS A 167 16.91 10.67 -31.64
C HIS A 167 16.66 11.91 -32.51
N ASN A 168 15.48 12.07 -33.08
CA ASN A 168 15.13 13.16 -33.99
C ASN A 168 14.44 14.34 -33.28
N TRP A 169 14.37 14.32 -31.94
CA TRP A 169 13.78 15.40 -31.16
C TRP A 169 14.46 16.75 -31.43
N LYS A 170 13.65 17.78 -31.72
CA LYS A 170 14.09 19.16 -31.95
C LYS A 170 13.33 20.12 -31.04
N ARG A 171 14.00 21.19 -30.59
CA ARG A 171 13.49 22.23 -29.68
C ARG A 171 12.60 23.22 -30.42
#